data_AF-A0A2S9FMY9-F1
#
_entry.id   AF-A0A2S9FMY9-F1
#
_cell.length_a   1.000
_cell.length_b   1.000
_cell.length_c   1.000
_cell.angle_alpha   90.00
_cell.angle_beta   90.00
_cell.angle_gamma   90.00
#
_symmetry.space_group_name_H-M   'P 1'
#
loop_
_entity.id
_entity.type
_entity.pdbx_description
1 polymer ?
#
loop_
_entity_poly.entity_id
_entity_poly.type
_entity_poly.pdbx_seq_one_letter_code
_entity_poly.pdbx_strand_id
1 'polypeptide(L)'
;LATGAAYVPVDADDPQERADLVFTEAAVVAVITEQGLVRGPGPSRGWRAAAPLSRDDAWIIFTSGSTGTPKGVAVTHRNAAAFVDAEATMCLKDNPLGPGDRVLAGLSVAFDASCEEMWLAWRHGACLVPAPR
;
A
#
# COMPACT_ATOMS: atom_id res chain seq x y z
N LEU A 1 7.05 3.06 4.90
CA LEU A 1 8.12 3.18 3.88
C LEU A 1 9.46 3.69 4.44
N ALA A 2 9.51 4.78 5.21
CA ALA A 2 10.78 5.35 5.69
C ALA A 2 11.67 4.38 6.51
N THR A 3 11.08 3.32 7.07
CA THR A 3 11.76 2.26 7.82
C THR A 3 12.33 1.14 6.94
N GLY A 4 12.12 1.17 5.62
CA GLY A 4 12.52 0.10 4.70
C GLY A 4 11.57 -1.10 4.71
N ALA A 5 10.45 -1.02 5.43
CA ALA A 5 9.39 -2.02 5.38
C ALA A 5 8.38 -1.72 4.27
N ALA A 6 7.93 -2.79 3.60
CA ALA A 6 6.74 -2.79 2.76
C ALA A 6 5.48 -2.80 3.64
N TYR A 7 4.41 -2.11 3.22
CA TYR A 7 3.11 -2.24 3.89
C TYR A 7 2.24 -3.29 3.22
N VAL A 8 1.45 -4.00 4.03
CA VAL A 8 0.47 -5.00 3.58
C VAL A 8 -0.88 -4.54 4.12
N PRO A 9 -1.70 -3.83 3.31
CA PRO A 9 -2.97 -3.30 3.79
C PRO A 9 -4.01 -4.42 3.84
N VAL A 10 -4.86 -4.36 4.86
CA VAL A 10 -6.08 -5.16 4.98
C VAL A 10 -7.21 -4.18 5.28
N ASP A 11 -8.37 -4.39 4.69
CA ASP A 11 -9.52 -3.53 4.94
C ASP A 11 -10.05 -3.77 6.37
N ALA A 12 -10.52 -2.71 7.03
CA ALA A 12 -11.12 -2.83 8.35
C ALA A 12 -12.48 -3.55 8.29
N ASP A 13 -13.13 -3.51 7.14
CA ASP A 13 -14.40 -4.19 6.90
C ASP A 13 -14.22 -5.66 6.48
N ASP A 14 -12.98 -6.10 6.22
CA ASP A 14 -12.69 -7.51 5.91
C ASP A 14 -12.86 -8.38 7.17
N PRO A 15 -13.37 -9.62 7.04
CA PRO A 15 -13.42 -10.56 8.17
C PRO A 15 -12.02 -10.81 8.76
N GLN A 16 -11.92 -10.95 10.08
CA GLN A 16 -10.64 -11.18 10.77
C GLN A 16 -9.87 -12.38 10.21
N GLU A 17 -10.56 -13.46 9.80
CA GLU A 17 -9.95 -14.63 9.18
C GLU A 17 -9.15 -14.29 7.91
N ARG A 18 -9.63 -13.30 7.14
CA ARG A 18 -8.94 -12.81 5.95
C ARG A 18 -7.68 -12.03 6.32
N ALA A 19 -7.76 -11.19 7.35
CA ALA A 19 -6.60 -10.47 7.88
C ALA A 19 -5.52 -11.43 8.37
N ASP A 20 -5.91 -12.43 9.17
CA ASP A 20 -5.00 -13.43 9.72
C ASP A 20 -4.28 -14.23 8.63
N LEU A 21 -5.02 -14.61 7.58
CA LEU A 21 -4.44 -15.27 6.42
C LEU A 21 -3.42 -14.36 5.73
N VAL A 22 -3.79 -13.11 5.39
CA VAL A 22 -2.90 -12.16 4.70
C VAL A 22 -1.62 -11.92 5.51
N PHE A 23 -1.75 -11.69 6.82
CA PHE A 23 -0.61 -11.44 7.69
C PHE A 23 0.31 -12.66 7.80
N THR A 24 -0.26 -13.86 7.80
CA THR A 24 0.51 -15.12 7.85
C THR A 24 1.26 -15.35 6.55
N GLU A 25 0.58 -15.28 5.40
CA GLU A 25 1.18 -15.50 4.09
C GLU A 25 2.26 -14.47 3.75
N ALA A 26 2.09 -13.22 4.19
CA ALA A 26 3.10 -12.16 4.01
C ALA A 26 4.20 -12.16 5.08
N ALA A 27 4.12 -13.06 6.08
CA ALA A 27 5.02 -13.07 7.24
C ALA A 27 5.17 -11.67 7.88
N VAL A 28 4.04 -10.99 8.13
CA VAL A 28 4.03 -9.63 8.68
C VAL A 28 4.71 -9.58 10.04
N VAL A 29 5.68 -8.67 10.19
CA VAL A 29 6.48 -8.55 11.42
C VAL A 29 5.72 -7.81 12.52
N ALA A 30 4.89 -6.84 12.14
CA ALA A 30 4.10 -6.01 13.04
C ALA A 30 2.87 -5.44 12.31
N VAL A 31 1.78 -5.27 13.05
CA VAL A 31 0.52 -4.69 12.54
C VAL A 31 0.30 -3.35 13.24
N ILE A 32 -0.09 -2.33 12.48
CA ILE A 32 -0.46 -1.01 13.01
C ILE A 32 -1.97 -0.99 13.20
N THR A 33 -2.44 -0.77 14.42
CA THR A 33 -3.84 -0.61 14.78
C THR A 33 -4.07 0.78 15.39
N GLU A 34 -5.33 1.12 15.66
CA GLU A 34 -5.69 2.36 16.38
C GLU A 34 -5.04 2.44 17.77
N GLN A 35 -4.81 1.29 18.41
CA GLN A 35 -4.20 1.18 19.74
C GLN A 35 -2.66 1.18 19.67
N GLY A 36 -2.09 1.20 18.46
CA GLY A 36 -0.65 1.25 18.22
C GLY A 36 -0.10 0.02 17.49
N LEU A 37 1.19 -0.25 17.68
CA LEU A 37 1.89 -1.33 16.99
C LEU A 37 1.78 -2.64 17.78
N VAL A 38 1.26 -3.69 17.16
CA VAL A 38 1.18 -5.04 17.73
C VAL A 38 2.07 -6.02 16.95
N ARG A 39 2.43 -7.13 17.61
CA ARG A 39 3.30 -8.14 17.00
C ARG A 39 2.55 -8.94 15.94
N GLY A 40 3.15 -9.07 14.75
CA GLY A 40 2.63 -9.93 13.68
C GLY A 40 3.23 -11.35 13.70
N PRO A 41 2.72 -12.27 12.87
CA PRO A 41 3.11 -13.68 12.86
C PRO A 41 4.52 -13.95 12.29
N GLY A 42 5.08 -13.00 11.52
CA GLY A 42 6.38 -13.16 10.89
C GLY A 42 7.58 -13.01 11.84
N PRO A 43 8.78 -13.46 11.44
CA PRO A 43 10.00 -13.28 12.22
C PRO A 43 10.54 -11.85 12.12
N SER A 44 11.11 -11.30 13.21
CA SER A 44 11.83 -10.01 13.19
C SER A 44 13.35 -10.14 13.26
N ARG A 45 13.87 -11.36 13.43
CA ARG A 45 15.31 -11.55 13.66
C ARG A 45 16.11 -11.07 12.45
N GLY A 46 17.10 -10.23 12.69
CA GLY A 46 17.98 -9.71 11.65
C GLY A 46 17.41 -8.55 10.84
N TRP A 47 16.12 -8.24 10.97
CA TRP A 47 15.55 -7.04 10.36
C TRP A 47 16.03 -5.79 11.12
N ARG A 48 16.42 -4.77 10.36
CA ARG A 48 16.82 -3.46 10.87
C ARG A 48 16.18 -2.41 10.00
N ALA A 49 15.60 -1.39 10.64
CA ALA A 49 15.09 -0.24 9.92
C ALA A 49 16.23 0.47 9.19
N ALA A 50 16.02 0.75 7.91
CA ALA A 50 16.93 1.49 7.05
C ALA A 50 16.12 2.26 6.01
N ALA A 51 16.73 3.26 5.38
CA ALA A 51 16.08 3.90 4.23
C ALA A 51 15.86 2.86 3.12
N PRO A 52 14.69 2.83 2.47
CA PRO A 52 14.41 1.86 1.41
C PRO A 52 15.29 2.13 0.18
N LEU A 53 15.64 1.05 -0.53
CA LEU A 53 16.22 1.10 -1.86
C LEU A 53 15.10 1.01 -2.91
N SER A 54 15.38 1.46 -4.13
CA SER A 54 14.40 1.43 -5.23
C SER A 54 13.95 0.02 -5.62
N ARG A 55 14.76 -1.00 -5.31
CA ARG A 55 14.47 -2.42 -5.57
C ARG A 55 13.70 -3.10 -4.43
N ASP A 56 13.57 -2.45 -3.29
CA ASP A 56 12.85 -3.02 -2.15
C ASP A 56 11.35 -2.90 -2.41
N ASP A 57 10.58 -3.80 -1.81
CA ASP A 57 9.12 -3.78 -1.88
C ASP A 57 8.56 -2.55 -1.15
N ALA A 58 7.67 -1.82 -1.82
CA ALA A 58 6.93 -0.70 -1.24
C ALA A 58 5.62 -1.19 -0.60
N TRP A 59 4.90 -2.07 -1.30
CA TRP A 59 3.67 -2.67 -0.78
C TRP A 59 3.42 -4.07 -1.34
N ILE A 60 2.53 -4.80 -0.67
CA ILE A 60 2.05 -6.11 -1.11
C ILE A 60 0.53 -6.11 -1.05
N ILE A 61 -0.12 -6.33 -2.19
CA ILE A 61 -1.59 -6.45 -2.29
C ILE A 61 -1.97 -7.91 -2.50
N PHE A 62 -2.93 -8.40 -1.71
CA PHE A 62 -3.40 -9.78 -1.81
C PHE A 62 -4.62 -9.89 -2.73
N THR A 63 -4.54 -10.84 -3.67
CA THR A 63 -5.61 -11.15 -4.62
C THR A 63 -6.17 -12.54 -4.36
N SER A 64 -7.41 -12.79 -4.81
CA SER A 64 -7.99 -14.13 -4.76
C SER A 64 -7.15 -15.09 -5.61
N GLY A 65 -6.56 -16.09 -4.97
CA GLY A 65 -5.84 -17.13 -5.70
C GLY A 65 -6.81 -18.10 -6.35
N SER A 66 -6.53 -18.50 -7.59
CA SER A 66 -7.28 -19.55 -8.29
C SER A 66 -7.25 -20.91 -7.58
N THR A 67 -6.31 -21.10 -6.65
CA THR A 67 -6.11 -22.32 -5.85
C THR A 67 -6.74 -22.23 -4.45
N GLY A 68 -7.50 -21.16 -4.15
CA GLY A 68 -8.12 -20.93 -2.84
C GLY A 68 -7.22 -20.20 -1.83
N THR A 69 -5.90 -20.27 -1.99
CA THR A 69 -4.94 -19.49 -1.17
C THR A 69 -4.66 -18.13 -1.83
N PRO A 70 -4.96 -17.00 -1.15
CA PRO A 70 -4.60 -15.67 -1.59
C PRO A 70 -3.13 -15.51 -1.98
N LYS A 71 -2.87 -14.72 -3.03
CA LYS A 71 -1.52 -14.47 -3.55
C LYS A 71 -1.14 -13.02 -3.32
N GLY A 72 -0.02 -12.79 -2.63
CA GLY A 72 0.57 -11.48 -2.45
C GLY A 72 1.32 -11.01 -3.69
N VAL A 73 0.94 -9.86 -4.23
CA VAL A 73 1.63 -9.18 -5.33
C VAL A 73 2.52 -8.10 -4.72
N ALA A 74 3.82 -8.36 -4.67
CA ALA A 74 4.81 -7.41 -4.18
C ALA A 74 5.17 -6.39 -5.28
N VAL A 75 5.08 -5.10 -4.94
CA VAL A 75 5.39 -3.99 -5.84
C VAL A 75 6.60 -3.25 -5.28
N THR A 76 7.67 -3.18 -6.07
CA THR A 76 8.88 -2.45 -5.68
C THR A 76 8.66 -0.94 -5.72
N HIS A 77 9.46 -0.20 -4.94
CA HIS A 77 9.50 1.26 -4.99
C HIS A 77 9.71 1.80 -6.42
N ARG A 78 10.58 1.17 -7.23
CA ARG A 78 10.81 1.55 -8.62
C ARG A 78 9.55 1.35 -9.47
N ASN A 79 8.85 0.23 -9.31
CA ASN A 79 7.62 -0.03 -10.07
C ASN A 79 6.51 0.94 -9.68
N ALA A 80 6.34 1.18 -8.37
CA ALA A 80 5.39 2.14 -7.83
C ALA A 80 5.61 3.55 -8.40
N ALA A 81 6.84 4.07 -8.34
CA ALA A 81 7.15 5.39 -8.86
C ALA A 81 6.90 5.50 -10.37
N ALA A 82 7.33 4.50 -11.15
CA ALA A 82 7.11 4.47 -12.59
C ALA A 82 5.61 4.42 -12.95
N PHE A 83 4.82 3.66 -12.19
CA PHE A 83 3.37 3.57 -12.36
C PHE A 83 2.70 4.93 -12.13
N VAL A 84 2.97 5.58 -10.99
CA VAL A 84 2.38 6.88 -10.64
C VAL A 84 2.76 7.97 -11.66
N ASP A 85 4.02 8.05 -12.06
CA ASP A 85 4.47 9.03 -13.06
C ASP A 85 3.82 8.75 -14.45
N ALA A 86 3.68 7.49 -14.84
CA ALA A 86 3.03 7.12 -16.11
C ALA A 86 1.54 7.47 -16.08
N GLU A 87 0.87 7.22 -14.98
CA GLU A 87 -0.56 7.43 -14.83
C GLU A 87 -0.92 8.92 -14.83
N ALA A 88 -0.17 9.74 -14.07
CA ALA A 88 -0.28 11.21 -14.13
C ALA A 88 -0.09 11.76 -15.55
N THR A 89 0.89 11.24 -16.29
CA THR A 89 1.17 11.69 -17.67
C THR A 89 0.23 11.09 -18.72
N MET A 90 -0.53 10.04 -18.41
CA MET A 90 -1.51 9.45 -19.33
C MET A 90 -2.91 10.03 -19.14
N CYS A 91 -3.33 10.18 -17.89
CA CYS A 91 -4.70 10.52 -17.52
C CYS A 91 -4.91 12.03 -17.32
N LEU A 92 -3.87 12.78 -16.94
CA LEU A 92 -3.96 14.21 -16.57
C LEU A 92 -3.12 15.12 -17.47
N LYS A 93 -2.98 14.77 -18.75
CA LYS A 93 -2.13 15.47 -19.74
C LYS A 93 -2.45 16.97 -19.85
N ASP A 94 -3.72 17.29 -20.01
CA ASP A 94 -4.17 18.65 -20.28
C ASP A 94 -4.39 19.48 -19.00
N ASN A 95 -4.47 18.81 -17.85
CA ASN A 95 -4.60 19.44 -16.54
C ASN A 95 -3.79 18.67 -15.48
N PRO A 96 -2.46 18.85 -15.46
CA PRO A 96 -1.58 18.10 -14.56
C PRO A 96 -1.90 18.35 -13.09
N LEU A 97 -1.82 17.29 -12.27
CA LEU A 97 -2.03 17.39 -10.83
C LEU A 97 -0.96 18.27 -10.16
N GLY A 98 -1.38 19.08 -9.20
CA GLY A 98 -0.50 19.92 -8.40
C GLY A 98 -1.03 20.25 -7.00
N PRO A 99 -0.33 21.12 -6.24
CA PRO A 99 -0.64 21.35 -4.83
C PRO A 99 -2.01 21.98 -4.51
N GLY A 100 -2.71 22.52 -5.50
CA GLY A 100 -4.06 23.05 -5.35
C GLY A 100 -5.16 21.98 -5.49
N ASP A 101 -4.81 20.79 -5.96
CA ASP A 101 -5.77 19.74 -6.28
C ASP A 101 -6.08 18.85 -5.08
N ARG A 102 -7.18 18.11 -5.24
CA ARG A 102 -7.71 17.19 -4.24
C ARG A 102 -7.98 15.84 -4.90
N VAL A 103 -7.41 14.78 -4.36
CA VAL A 103 -7.65 13.40 -4.80
C VAL A 103 -8.50 12.71 -3.75
N LEU A 104 -9.59 12.08 -4.16
CA LEU A 104 -10.43 11.27 -3.28
C LEU A 104 -9.71 9.95 -2.98
N ALA A 105 -9.57 9.59 -1.70
CA ALA A 105 -9.25 8.24 -1.26
C ALA A 105 -10.57 7.52 -1.00
N GLY A 106 -11.13 6.91 -2.05
CA GLY A 106 -12.45 6.28 -2.01
C GLY A 106 -12.42 4.77 -2.10
N LEU A 107 -11.31 4.21 -2.58
CA LEU A 107 -11.18 2.78 -2.80
C LEU A 107 -10.69 2.07 -1.54
N SER A 108 -11.08 0.80 -1.43
CA SER A 108 -10.61 -0.08 -0.36
C SER A 108 -9.09 -0.21 -0.41
N VAL A 109 -8.45 -0.11 0.76
CA VAL A 109 -6.99 -0.21 0.91
C VAL A 109 -6.46 -1.60 0.52
N ALA A 110 -7.33 -2.61 0.48
CA ALA A 110 -6.99 -3.96 0.05
C ALA A 110 -6.83 -4.11 -1.47
N PHE A 111 -7.11 -3.06 -2.26
CA PHE A 111 -6.92 -3.04 -3.72
C PHE A 111 -5.81 -2.07 -4.12
N ASP A 112 -5.09 -2.40 -5.20
CA ASP A 112 -3.98 -1.60 -5.73
C ASP A 112 -4.39 -0.22 -6.21
N ALA A 113 -5.61 -0.06 -6.70
CA ALA A 113 -6.15 1.25 -7.08
C ALA A 113 -6.22 2.25 -5.91
N SER A 114 -6.25 1.81 -4.65
CA SER A 114 -6.09 2.74 -3.51
C SER A 114 -4.66 3.27 -3.37
N CYS A 115 -3.66 2.49 -3.81
CA CYS A 115 -2.28 2.92 -3.85
C CYS A 115 -2.12 4.02 -4.91
N GLU A 116 -2.79 3.86 -6.06
CA GLU A 116 -2.89 4.88 -7.09
C GLU A 116 -3.38 6.22 -6.52
N GLU A 117 -4.59 6.26 -5.94
CA GLU A 117 -5.19 7.47 -5.34
C GLU A 117 -4.22 8.18 -4.37
N MET A 118 -3.62 7.41 -3.47
CA MET A 118 -2.75 7.90 -2.41
C MET A 118 -1.41 8.43 -2.94
N TRP A 119 -0.75 7.67 -3.81
CA TRP A 119 0.59 8.01 -4.28
C TRP A 119 0.58 9.09 -5.36
N LEU A 120 -0.46 9.17 -6.22
CA LEU A 120 -0.68 10.32 -7.10
C LEU A 120 -0.72 11.62 -6.32
N ALA A 121 -1.57 11.66 -5.28
CA ALA A 121 -1.78 12.88 -4.50
C ALA A 121 -0.46 13.36 -3.89
N TRP A 122 0.24 12.47 -3.19
CA TRP A 122 1.47 12.82 -2.49
C TRP A 122 2.64 13.12 -3.42
N ARG A 123 2.78 12.39 -4.53
CA ARG A 123 3.86 12.60 -5.52
C ARG A 123 3.81 14.00 -6.15
N HIS A 124 2.62 14.55 -6.32
CA HIS A 124 2.37 15.84 -6.97
C HIS A 124 2.03 16.97 -5.98
N GLY A 125 2.08 16.69 -4.67
CA GLY A 125 1.82 17.67 -3.61
C GLY A 125 0.34 18.02 -3.40
N ALA A 126 -0.58 17.30 -4.04
CA ALA A 126 -2.02 17.46 -3.87
C ALA A 126 -2.50 16.94 -2.52
N CYS A 127 -3.71 17.33 -2.15
CA CYS A 127 -4.36 16.89 -0.91
C CYS A 127 -5.10 15.57 -1.12
N LEU A 128 -4.76 14.53 -0.35
CA LEU A 128 -5.56 13.30 -0.28
C LEU A 128 -6.75 13.51 0.67
N VAL A 129 -7.95 13.19 0.21
CA VAL A 129 -9.21 13.41 0.93
C VAL A 129 -9.91 12.08 1.17
N PRO A 130 -10.00 11.58 2.40
CA PRO A 130 -10.73 10.34 2.70
C PRO A 130 -12.21 10.46 2.35
N ALA A 131 -12.77 9.43 1.71
CA ALA A 131 -14.21 9.26 1.63
C ALA A 131 -14.81 9.05 3.04
N PRO A 132 -16.03 9.54 3.31
CA PRO A 132 -16.74 9.21 4.55
C PRO A 132 -16.93 7.69 4.65
N ARG A 133 -16.70 7.14 5.84
CA ARG A 133 -17.03 5.76 6.20
C ARG A 133 -18.13 5.78 7.25
#